data_AF-A0A968DNH0-F1
#
_entry.id   AF-A0A968DNH0-F1
#
_cell.length_a   1.000
_cell.length_b   1.000
_cell.length_c   1.000
_cell.angle_alpha   90.00
_cell.angle_beta   90.00
_cell.angle_gamma   90.00
#
_symmetry.space_group_name_H-M   'P 1'
#
loop_
_entity.id
_entity.type
_entity.pdbx_description
1 polymer ?
#
loop_
_entity_poly.entity_id
_entity_poly.type
_entity_poly.pdbx_seq_one_letter_code
_entity_poly.pdbx_strand_id
1 'polypeptide(L)'
;MLIDGRINVIAVLDRTPIEMAMKELNHSDYAYAQFRYEQTIGNYFGMSRKSQYAAFYPKLNKTLLEMATSGRISQIYSKHEALAKALPQIRIHLSDTEKRWLAKNKDLRLGIDPAWPPFEFIDTNGNYAGIGSGFIEAISDRLNIKMTPIPGLTWSQVIEKAKAGEIDVLPVVTRSSKRDKYLNFTKPYLSFPVVTAVNKKTPFIGSIEDLEGYRVGVVKDYYTEDILRNDHPYLKLVT
;
A
#
# COMPACT_ATOMS: atom_id res chain seq x y z
N MET A 1 39.93 13.49 16.01
CA MET A 1 40.82 13.57 14.82
C MET A 1 40.40 14.68 13.88
N LEU A 2 39.18 14.65 13.32
CA LEU A 2 38.69 15.75 12.48
C LEU A 2 38.53 17.04 13.29
N ILE A 3 37.82 16.98 14.42
CA ILE A 3 37.58 18.12 15.32
C ILE A 3 38.88 18.71 15.87
N ASP A 4 39.81 17.85 16.33
CA ASP A 4 41.11 18.28 16.86
C ASP A 4 42.10 18.74 15.77
N GLY A 5 41.69 18.83 14.49
CA GLY A 5 42.55 19.29 13.39
C GLY A 5 43.67 18.32 12.97
N ARG A 6 43.65 17.07 13.45
CA ARG A 6 44.66 16.05 13.08
C ARG A 6 44.47 15.48 11.68
N ILE A 7 43.27 15.58 11.12
CA ILE A 7 42.93 15.23 9.75
C ILE A 7 41.97 16.29 9.19
N ASN A 8 41.97 16.48 7.87
CA ASN A 8 41.09 17.44 7.20
C ASN A 8 39.89 16.80 6.52
N VAL A 9 39.92 15.47 6.29
CA VAL A 9 38.87 14.75 5.57
C VAL A 9 38.62 13.41 6.26
N ILE A 10 37.34 13.04 6.36
CA ILE A 10 36.92 11.72 6.81
C ILE A 10 35.91 11.16 5.80
N ALA A 11 36.09 9.90 5.42
CA ALA A 11 35.09 9.16 4.65
C ALA A 11 34.15 8.47 5.62
N VAL A 12 32.84 8.68 5.44
CA VAL A 12 31.79 8.20 6.34
C VAL A 12 30.68 7.55 5.52
N LEU A 13 30.03 6.54 6.08
CA LEU A 13 29.00 5.77 5.37
C LEU A 13 27.67 6.54 5.30
N ASP A 14 27.27 7.14 6.42
CA ASP A 14 25.93 7.71 6.58
C ASP A 14 26.02 9.16 7.06
N ARG A 15 25.26 10.03 6.40
CA ARG A 15 25.15 11.45 6.75
C ARG A 15 24.51 11.66 8.13
N THR A 16 23.38 11.02 8.38
CA THR A 16 22.57 11.24 9.60
C THR A 16 23.32 10.95 10.89
N PRO A 17 24.00 9.79 11.07
CA PRO A 17 24.77 9.52 12.28
C PRO A 17 25.93 10.51 12.50
N ILE A 18 26.56 10.99 11.41
CA ILE A 18 27.64 11.99 11.50
C ILE A 18 27.09 13.33 11.96
N GLU A 19 25.97 13.80 11.39
CA GLU A 19 25.34 15.05 11.84
C GLU A 19 24.92 14.98 13.31
N MET A 20 24.42 13.82 13.76
CA MET A 20 24.10 13.58 15.18
C MET A 20 25.35 13.66 16.06
N ALA A 21 26.42 12.96 15.70
CA ALA A 21 27.68 12.96 16.46
C ALA A 21 28.33 14.35 16.50
N MET A 22 28.35 15.08 15.38
CA MET A 22 28.89 16.44 15.33
C MET A 22 28.09 17.40 16.20
N LYS A 23 26.76 17.26 16.23
CA LYS A 23 25.89 18.04 17.12
C LYS A 23 26.18 17.74 18.60
N GLU A 24 26.32 16.46 18.98
CA GLU A 24 26.65 16.07 20.35
C GLU A 24 28.01 16.63 20.80
N LEU A 25 28.97 16.71 19.88
CA LEU A 25 30.30 17.26 20.13
C LEU A 25 30.36 18.79 19.99
N ASN A 26 29.22 19.46 19.79
CA ASN A 26 29.10 20.89 19.56
C ASN A 26 30.06 21.41 18.46
N HIS A 27 30.23 20.63 17.40
CA HIS A 27 31.08 20.95 16.27
C HIS A 27 30.22 21.17 15.02
N SER A 28 30.30 22.37 14.44
CA SER A 28 29.51 22.77 13.28
C SER A 28 30.36 23.18 12.07
N ASP A 29 31.67 23.25 12.22
CA ASP A 29 32.60 23.68 11.17
C ASP A 29 33.03 22.50 10.28
N TYR A 30 32.10 21.99 9.48
CA TYR A 30 32.35 20.94 8.51
C TYR A 30 31.41 21.05 7.30
N ALA A 31 31.81 20.46 6.17
CA ALA A 31 31.01 20.40 4.96
C ALA A 31 31.13 19.02 4.30
N TYR A 32 30.12 18.66 3.49
CA TYR A 32 30.14 17.44 2.69
C TYR A 32 30.75 17.73 1.32
N ALA A 33 31.68 16.87 0.89
CA ALA A 33 32.25 16.93 -0.45
C ALA A 33 31.18 16.63 -1.52
N GLN A 34 31.19 17.39 -2.61
CA GLN A 34 30.29 17.19 -3.75
C GLN A 34 30.98 16.29 -4.79
N PHE A 35 30.71 15.00 -4.74
CA PHE A 35 31.27 14.06 -5.71
C PHE A 35 30.52 14.12 -7.03
N ARG A 36 31.26 14.03 -8.15
CA ARG A 36 30.68 13.92 -9.50
C ARG A 36 29.85 12.64 -9.68
N TYR A 37 30.17 11.61 -8.90
CA TYR A 37 29.49 10.32 -8.92
C TYR A 37 29.12 9.94 -7.49
N GLU A 38 27.82 9.85 -7.22
CA GLU A 38 27.32 9.35 -5.95
C GLU A 38 27.44 7.82 -5.92
N GLN A 39 28.04 7.28 -4.87
CA GLN A 39 28.05 5.85 -4.62
C GLN A 39 26.84 5.48 -3.77
N THR A 40 26.03 4.53 -4.23
CA THR A 40 24.97 3.93 -3.42
C THR A 40 25.45 2.58 -2.90
N ILE A 41 25.49 2.44 -1.58
CA ILE A 41 25.81 1.19 -0.90
C ILE A 41 24.57 0.63 -0.20
N GLY A 42 24.49 -0.69 -0.11
CA GLY A 42 23.42 -1.40 0.59
C GLY A 42 23.89 -1.95 1.92
N ASN A 43 22.98 -2.02 2.89
CA ASN A 43 23.18 -2.80 4.12
C ASN A 43 22.66 -4.22 3.90
N TYR A 44 23.43 -5.21 4.38
CA TYR A 44 23.12 -6.63 4.19
C TYR A 44 23.14 -7.37 5.52
N PHE A 45 22.25 -8.36 5.66
CA PHE A 45 22.36 -9.35 6.73
C PHE A 45 23.47 -10.34 6.38
N GLY A 46 24.63 -10.18 7.01
CA GLY A 46 25.77 -11.07 6.83
C GLY A 46 25.64 -12.34 7.67
N MET A 47 25.79 -13.51 7.05
CA MET A 47 25.89 -14.80 7.74
C MET A 47 27.24 -15.45 7.41
N SER A 48 27.97 -15.90 8.44
CA SER A 48 29.24 -16.59 8.24
C SER A 48 29.03 -17.92 7.50
N ARG A 49 29.75 -18.11 6.40
CA ARG A 49 29.76 -19.37 5.64
C ARG A 49 30.30 -20.55 6.45
N LYS A 50 31.09 -20.28 7.50
CA LYS A 50 31.65 -21.29 8.41
C LYS A 50 30.74 -21.57 9.62
N SER A 51 29.62 -20.87 9.73
CA SER A 51 28.67 -21.13 10.81
C SER A 51 28.08 -22.53 10.66
N GLN A 52 27.94 -23.26 11.76
CA GLN A 52 27.17 -24.51 11.79
C GLN A 52 25.71 -24.33 11.31
N TYR A 53 25.21 -23.08 11.31
CA TYR A 53 23.88 -22.73 10.86
C TYR A 53 23.83 -22.23 9.40
N ALA A 54 24.92 -22.23 8.63
CA ALA A 54 24.98 -21.61 7.31
C ALA A 54 23.87 -22.09 6.34
N ALA A 55 23.39 -23.34 6.51
CA ALA A 55 22.26 -23.89 5.75
C ALA A 55 20.93 -23.12 5.94
N PHE A 56 20.78 -22.31 6.99
CA PHE A 56 19.61 -21.46 7.23
C PHE A 56 19.58 -20.20 6.35
N TYR A 57 20.71 -19.82 5.76
CA TYR A 57 20.84 -18.58 4.98
C TYR A 57 19.73 -18.37 3.92
N PRO A 58 19.35 -19.36 3.08
CA PRO A 58 18.33 -19.15 2.07
C PRO A 58 16.97 -18.75 2.66
N LYS A 59 16.61 -19.33 3.81
CA LYS A 59 15.35 -19.01 4.50
C LYS A 59 15.41 -17.60 5.09
N LEU A 60 16.53 -17.23 5.74
CA LEU A 60 16.75 -15.88 6.25
C LEU A 60 16.66 -14.82 5.13
N ASN A 61 17.33 -15.07 4.00
CA ASN A 61 17.31 -14.18 2.85
C ASN A 61 15.89 -13.99 2.29
N LYS A 62 15.13 -15.08 2.13
CA LYS A 62 13.74 -15.02 1.69
C LYS A 62 12.87 -14.20 2.64
N THR A 63 12.99 -14.43 3.95
CA THR A 63 12.24 -13.66 4.96
C THR A 63 12.55 -12.16 4.89
N LEU A 64 13.82 -11.79 4.76
CA LEU A 64 14.22 -10.38 4.64
C LEU A 64 13.69 -9.72 3.36
N LEU A 65 13.66 -10.46 2.23
CA LEU A 65 13.08 -9.98 0.98
C LEU A 65 11.56 -9.77 1.10
N GLU A 66 10.85 -10.68 1.78
CA GLU A 66 9.42 -10.52 2.09
C GLU A 66 9.17 -9.31 2.99
N MET A 67 10.03 -9.09 4.00
CA MET A 67 9.96 -7.90 4.87
C MET A 67 10.24 -6.60 4.11
N ALA A 68 11.17 -6.60 3.16
CA ALA A 68 11.46 -5.44 2.33
C ALA A 68 10.27 -5.13 1.42
N THR A 69 9.74 -6.16 0.74
CA THR A 69 8.62 -6.02 -0.21
C THR A 69 7.32 -5.61 0.48
N SER A 70 7.06 -6.12 1.69
CA SER A 70 5.89 -5.75 2.49
C SER A 70 5.98 -4.36 3.13
N GLY A 71 7.09 -3.64 2.96
CA GLY A 71 7.33 -2.34 3.59
C GLY A 71 7.65 -2.43 5.09
N ARG A 72 7.77 -3.64 5.66
CA ARG A 72 8.12 -3.83 7.07
C ARG A 72 9.49 -3.25 7.40
N ILE A 73 10.46 -3.36 6.48
CA ILE A 73 11.77 -2.72 6.65
C ILE A 73 11.59 -1.19 6.74
N SER A 74 10.85 -0.57 5.81
CA SER A 74 10.58 0.87 5.84
C SER A 74 9.90 1.32 7.13
N GLN A 75 8.96 0.53 7.67
CA GLN A 75 8.32 0.80 8.97
C GLN A 75 9.29 0.76 10.16
N ILE A 76 10.32 -0.10 10.11
CA ILE A 76 11.35 -0.16 11.17
C ILE A 76 12.17 1.13 11.13
N TYR A 77 12.61 1.56 9.93
CA TYR A 77 13.37 2.79 9.77
C TYR A 77 12.54 4.04 10.08
N SER A 78 11.23 4.05 9.75
CA SER A 78 10.37 5.22 9.98
C SER A 78 10.15 5.54 11.45
N LYS A 79 10.40 4.59 12.38
CA LYS A 79 10.39 4.84 13.83
C LYS A 79 11.55 5.71 14.31
N HIS A 80 12.61 5.84 13.51
CA HIS A 80 13.76 6.68 13.81
C HIS A 80 13.64 7.98 13.02
N GLU A 81 13.18 9.06 13.66
CA GLU A 81 12.83 10.33 12.99
C GLU A 81 13.93 10.85 12.05
N ALA A 82 15.19 10.79 12.48
CA ALA A 82 16.33 11.25 11.69
C ALA A 82 16.56 10.39 10.43
N LEU A 83 16.33 9.08 10.52
CA LEU A 83 16.43 8.16 9.38
C LEU A 83 15.19 8.23 8.48
N ALA A 84 14.01 8.46 9.06
CA ALA A 84 12.76 8.64 8.32
C ALA A 84 12.84 9.83 7.35
N LYS A 85 13.50 10.92 7.76
CA LYS A 85 13.76 12.09 6.92
C LYS A 85 14.81 11.83 5.83
N ALA A 86 15.72 10.88 6.06
CA ALA A 86 16.81 10.51 5.15
C ALA A 86 16.43 9.42 4.14
N LEU A 87 15.37 8.63 4.40
CA LEU A 87 14.89 7.66 3.42
C LEU A 87 14.55 8.36 2.10
N PRO A 88 14.89 7.76 0.95
CA PRO A 88 14.52 8.32 -0.35
C PRO A 88 13.01 8.47 -0.39
N GLN A 89 12.55 9.72 -0.27
CA GLN A 89 11.17 10.03 -0.59
C GLN A 89 11.07 9.74 -2.08
N ILE A 90 10.35 8.66 -2.44
CA ILE A 90 9.99 8.42 -3.84
C ILE A 90 9.35 9.74 -4.27
N ARG A 91 9.95 10.47 -5.22
CA ARG A 91 9.34 11.68 -5.78
C ARG A 91 8.65 11.26 -7.06
N ILE A 92 7.33 11.47 -7.14
CA ILE A 92 6.62 11.30 -8.41
C ILE A 92 7.05 12.44 -9.30
N HIS A 93 7.76 12.10 -10.38
CA HIS A 93 8.12 13.06 -11.41
C HIS A 93 6.96 13.12 -12.41
N LEU A 94 6.12 14.13 -12.27
CA LEU A 94 5.06 14.42 -13.24
C LEU A 94 5.67 15.12 -14.46
N SER A 95 5.29 14.67 -15.65
CA SER A 95 5.52 15.39 -16.90
C SER A 95 4.79 16.73 -16.90
N ASP A 96 5.23 17.66 -17.75
CA ASP A 96 4.57 18.97 -17.85
C ASP A 96 3.13 18.86 -18.33
N THR A 97 2.82 17.83 -19.13
CA THR A 97 1.45 17.53 -19.56
C THR A 97 0.59 17.07 -18.39
N GLU A 98 1.08 16.18 -17.54
CA GLU A 98 0.36 15.74 -16.33
C GLU A 98 0.18 16.89 -15.33
N LYS A 99 1.21 17.71 -15.10
CA LYS A 99 1.10 18.90 -14.25
C LYS A 99 0.02 19.86 -14.74
N ARG A 100 0.01 20.17 -16.05
CA ARG A 100 -1.02 21.02 -16.66
C ARG A 100 -2.42 20.41 -16.55
N TRP A 101 -2.52 19.08 -16.66
CA TRP A 101 -3.79 18.38 -16.51
C TRP A 101 -4.29 18.45 -15.06
N LEU A 102 -3.45 18.13 -14.08
CA LEU A 102 -3.81 18.19 -12.65
C LEU A 102 -4.13 19.62 -12.20
N ALA A 103 -3.46 20.62 -12.75
CA ALA A 103 -3.78 22.02 -12.47
C ALA A 103 -5.23 22.41 -12.85
N LYS A 104 -5.83 21.71 -13.82
CA LYS A 104 -7.22 21.92 -14.28
C LYS A 104 -8.22 20.92 -13.71
N ASN A 105 -7.75 19.77 -13.20
CA ASN A 105 -8.58 18.65 -12.76
C ASN A 105 -8.21 18.26 -11.32
N LYS A 106 -8.50 19.16 -10.38
CA LYS A 106 -8.13 18.96 -8.97
C LYS A 106 -9.17 18.19 -8.18
N ASP A 107 -10.42 18.18 -8.61
CA ASP A 107 -11.52 17.55 -7.89
C ASP A 107 -11.95 16.28 -8.63
N LEU A 108 -11.56 15.13 -8.09
CA LEU A 108 -11.97 13.82 -8.61
C LEU A 108 -13.07 13.22 -7.73
N ARG A 109 -14.10 12.66 -8.37
CA ARG A 109 -15.24 12.04 -7.71
C ARG A 109 -14.90 10.62 -7.31
N LEU A 110 -15.04 10.35 -6.03
CA LEU A 110 -14.70 9.06 -5.43
C LEU A 110 -15.96 8.21 -5.24
N GLY A 111 -15.90 6.96 -5.67
CA GLY A 111 -16.91 5.94 -5.40
C GLY A 111 -16.41 4.98 -4.34
N ILE A 112 -17.17 4.83 -3.25
CA ILE A 112 -16.77 4.00 -2.11
C ILE A 112 -17.85 2.96 -1.79
N ASP A 113 -17.49 1.88 -1.14
CA ASP A 113 -18.47 1.11 -0.36
C ASP A 113 -18.65 1.77 1.02
N PRO A 114 -19.85 2.29 1.36
CA PRO A 114 -20.06 2.99 2.63
C PRO A 114 -20.15 2.05 3.85
N ALA A 115 -20.20 0.72 3.65
CA ALA A 115 -20.53 -0.24 4.72
C ALA A 115 -19.59 -1.46 4.77
N TRP A 116 -18.30 -1.29 4.46
CA TRP A 116 -17.31 -2.38 4.43
C TRP A 116 -16.09 -2.16 5.35
N PRO A 117 -16.30 -2.04 6.68
CA PRO A 117 -15.17 -1.97 7.62
C PRO A 117 -14.35 -3.26 7.63
N PRO A 118 -13.03 -3.18 7.92
CA PRO A 118 -12.24 -1.97 8.20
C PRO A 118 -11.68 -1.29 6.93
N PHE A 119 -12.08 -1.74 5.74
CA PHE A 119 -11.46 -1.33 4.48
C PHE A 119 -11.97 0.01 3.99
N GLU A 120 -13.29 0.16 3.93
CA GLU A 120 -13.95 1.34 3.37
C GLU A 120 -15.33 1.50 3.99
N PHE A 121 -15.60 2.63 4.65
CA PHE A 121 -16.92 2.91 5.23
C PHE A 121 -17.13 4.40 5.52
N ILE A 122 -18.37 4.78 5.81
CA ILE A 122 -18.70 6.07 6.41
C ILE A 122 -18.83 5.89 7.93
N ASP A 123 -18.07 6.67 8.70
CA ASP A 123 -18.09 6.63 10.16
C ASP A 123 -19.36 7.27 10.76
N THR A 124 -19.50 7.22 12.09
CA THR A 124 -20.66 7.79 12.81
C THR A 124 -20.77 9.31 12.69
N ASN A 125 -19.70 9.99 12.28
CA ASN A 125 -19.68 11.44 12.07
C ASN A 125 -19.97 11.81 10.60
N GLY A 126 -20.20 10.81 9.73
CA GLY A 126 -20.44 11.01 8.30
C GLY A 126 -19.16 11.14 7.47
N ASN A 127 -17.99 10.87 8.05
CA ASN A 127 -16.71 10.98 7.34
C ASN A 127 -16.35 9.66 6.65
N TYR A 128 -15.65 9.79 5.53
CA TYR A 128 -15.04 8.64 4.89
C TYR A 128 -13.85 8.12 5.70
N ALA A 129 -13.92 6.84 6.08
CA ALA A 129 -13.00 6.19 6.99
C ALA A 129 -12.59 4.79 6.51
N GLY A 130 -11.61 4.22 7.20
CA GLY A 130 -11.03 2.91 6.90
C GLY A 130 -9.71 3.01 6.14
N ILE A 131 -9.16 1.86 5.78
CA ILE A 131 -7.85 1.77 5.11
C ILE A 131 -7.83 2.57 3.79
N GLY A 132 -8.91 2.52 3.01
CA GLY A 132 -9.04 3.28 1.76
C GLY A 132 -8.86 4.78 1.93
N SER A 133 -9.43 5.36 3.00
CA SER A 133 -9.33 6.80 3.28
C SER A 133 -7.88 7.27 3.48
N GLY A 134 -7.05 6.47 4.16
CA GLY A 134 -5.63 6.79 4.36
C GLY A 134 -4.81 6.76 3.08
N PHE A 135 -5.15 5.86 2.13
CA PHE A 135 -4.53 5.89 0.79
C PHE A 135 -4.92 7.15 0.03
N ILE A 136 -6.19 7.54 0.11
CA ILE A 136 -6.71 8.73 -0.57
C ILE A 136 -6.08 10.01 -0.01
N GLU A 137 -5.91 10.13 1.30
CA GLU A 137 -5.19 11.24 1.94
C GLU A 137 -3.75 11.33 1.43
N ALA A 138 -3.00 10.22 1.52
CA ALA A 138 -1.59 10.19 1.10
C ALA A 138 -1.39 10.50 -0.39
N ILE A 139 -2.29 10.06 -1.27
CA ILE A 139 -2.25 10.37 -2.70
C ILE A 139 -2.62 11.83 -2.95
N SER A 140 -3.66 12.32 -2.28
CA SER A 140 -4.14 13.70 -2.39
C SER A 140 -3.04 14.71 -2.02
N ASP A 141 -2.37 14.49 -0.89
CA ASP A 141 -1.25 15.32 -0.41
C ASP A 141 -0.10 15.34 -1.41
N ARG A 142 0.21 14.18 -1.98
CA ARG A 142 1.36 14.00 -2.88
C ARG A 142 1.13 14.57 -4.26
N LEU A 143 -0.10 14.53 -4.76
CA LEU A 143 -0.47 15.04 -6.08
C LEU A 143 -1.09 16.45 -6.03
N ASN A 144 -1.33 16.99 -4.83
CA ASN A 144 -2.03 18.25 -4.60
C ASN A 144 -3.40 18.29 -5.30
N ILE A 145 -4.17 17.23 -5.12
CA ILE A 145 -5.54 17.05 -5.62
C ILE A 145 -6.49 16.75 -4.47
N LYS A 146 -7.78 16.84 -4.73
CA LYS A 146 -8.86 16.51 -3.81
C LYS A 146 -9.69 15.38 -4.40
N MET A 147 -9.87 14.32 -3.60
CA MET A 147 -10.74 13.20 -3.93
C MET A 147 -11.85 13.12 -2.89
N THR A 148 -13.10 13.32 -3.32
CA THR A 148 -14.26 13.34 -2.41
C THR A 148 -15.27 12.26 -2.76
N PRO A 149 -15.68 11.44 -1.78
CA PRO A 149 -16.81 10.52 -1.93
C PRO A 149 -18.05 11.22 -2.44
N ILE A 150 -18.71 10.64 -3.44
CA ILE A 150 -20.10 11.00 -3.73
C ILE A 150 -20.98 10.40 -2.62
N PRO A 151 -21.66 11.23 -1.81
CA PRO A 151 -22.41 10.76 -0.65
C PRO A 151 -23.69 10.02 -1.05
N GLY A 152 -24.20 9.19 -0.15
CA GLY A 152 -25.54 8.60 -0.25
C GLY A 152 -25.71 7.52 -1.31
N LEU A 153 -24.62 6.95 -1.83
CA LEU A 153 -24.66 5.86 -2.80
C LEU A 153 -24.48 4.50 -2.11
N THR A 154 -25.25 3.52 -2.57
CA THR A 154 -24.97 2.09 -2.33
C THR A 154 -23.83 1.61 -3.24
N TRP A 155 -23.20 0.48 -2.90
CA TRP A 155 -22.16 -0.12 -3.73
C TRP A 155 -22.62 -0.38 -5.18
N SER A 156 -23.81 -0.94 -5.37
CA SER A 156 -24.37 -1.13 -6.72
C SER A 156 -24.51 0.19 -7.48
N GLN A 157 -24.96 1.27 -6.83
CA GLN A 157 -25.06 2.59 -7.46
C GLN A 157 -23.67 3.17 -7.80
N VAL A 158 -22.66 2.93 -6.97
CA VAL A 158 -21.27 3.28 -7.28
C VAL A 158 -20.79 2.55 -8.53
N ILE A 159 -21.07 1.25 -8.65
CA ILE A 159 -20.70 0.47 -9.84
C ILE A 159 -21.39 1.01 -11.10
N GLU A 160 -22.69 1.31 -11.05
CA GLU A 160 -23.40 1.87 -12.20
C GLU A 160 -22.86 3.26 -12.59
N LYS A 161 -22.62 4.13 -11.61
CA LYS A 161 -22.03 5.45 -11.86
C LYS A 161 -20.60 5.38 -12.39
N ALA A 162 -19.80 4.41 -11.94
CA ALA A 162 -18.47 4.17 -12.48
C ALA A 162 -18.51 3.78 -13.97
N LYS A 163 -19.43 2.89 -14.36
CA LYS A 163 -19.64 2.53 -15.77
C LYS A 163 -20.06 3.73 -16.62
N ALA A 164 -20.87 4.64 -16.06
CA ALA A 164 -21.32 5.86 -16.72
C ALA A 164 -20.24 6.96 -16.78
N GLY A 165 -19.06 6.77 -16.16
CA GLY A 165 -18.05 7.82 -16.04
C GLY A 165 -18.49 8.95 -15.11
N GLU A 166 -19.42 8.69 -14.19
CA GLU A 166 -19.87 9.62 -13.16
C GLU A 166 -19.06 9.53 -11.86
N ILE A 167 -18.20 8.51 -11.74
CA ILE A 167 -17.21 8.31 -10.69
C ILE A 167 -15.85 8.13 -11.36
N ASP A 168 -14.84 8.81 -10.85
CA ASP A 168 -13.50 8.85 -11.44
C ASP A 168 -12.58 7.80 -10.81
N VAL A 169 -12.70 7.57 -9.50
CA VAL A 169 -11.82 6.68 -8.74
C VAL A 169 -12.62 5.81 -7.77
N LEU A 170 -12.28 4.51 -7.72
CA LEU A 170 -12.78 3.57 -6.73
C LEU A 170 -11.56 3.12 -5.91
N PRO A 171 -11.42 3.55 -4.65
CA PRO A 171 -10.22 3.27 -3.86
C PRO A 171 -10.09 1.78 -3.60
N VAL A 172 -11.15 1.14 -3.09
CA VAL A 172 -11.10 -0.28 -2.72
C VAL A 172 -11.99 -1.09 -3.64
N VAL A 173 -11.41 -1.63 -4.71
CA VAL A 173 -12.14 -2.43 -5.70
C VAL A 173 -11.31 -3.62 -6.20
N THR A 174 -11.90 -4.82 -6.15
CA THR A 174 -11.28 -6.03 -6.71
C THR A 174 -11.44 -6.07 -8.22
N ARG A 175 -10.36 -6.38 -8.93
CA ARG A 175 -10.35 -6.57 -10.39
C ARG A 175 -11.17 -7.82 -10.78
N SER A 176 -11.98 -7.73 -11.84
CA SER A 176 -12.69 -8.86 -12.44
C SER A 176 -12.76 -8.70 -13.95
N SER A 177 -12.97 -9.79 -14.69
CA SER A 177 -13.14 -9.76 -16.15
C SER A 177 -14.30 -8.87 -16.61
N LYS A 178 -15.35 -8.73 -15.78
CA LYS A 178 -16.48 -7.82 -16.00
C LYS A 178 -16.05 -6.36 -15.83
N ARG A 179 -15.27 -6.06 -14.78
CA ARG A 179 -14.80 -4.70 -14.44
C ARG A 179 -13.70 -4.20 -15.38
N ASP A 180 -12.87 -5.09 -15.91
CA ASP A 180 -11.82 -4.78 -16.91
C ASP A 180 -12.37 -4.11 -18.17
N LYS A 181 -13.67 -4.23 -18.44
CA LYS A 181 -14.32 -3.60 -19.59
C LYS A 181 -14.53 -2.09 -19.42
N TYR A 182 -14.49 -1.57 -18.18
CA TYR A 182 -14.82 -0.18 -17.90
C TYR A 182 -13.95 0.48 -16.81
N LEU A 183 -13.07 -0.26 -16.13
CA LEU A 183 -12.12 0.27 -15.16
C LEU A 183 -10.68 -0.04 -15.57
N ASN A 184 -9.80 0.94 -15.36
CA ASN A 184 -8.35 0.73 -15.38
C ASN A 184 -7.88 0.40 -13.96
N PHE A 185 -7.04 -0.63 -13.82
CA PHE A 185 -6.52 -1.07 -12.53
C PHE A 185 -5.03 -0.80 -12.40
N THR A 186 -4.61 -0.38 -11.21
CA THR A 186 -3.20 -0.39 -10.80
C THR A 186 -2.74 -1.83 -10.53
N LYS A 187 -1.46 -2.00 -10.18
CA LYS A 187 -1.02 -3.24 -9.52
C LYS A 187 -1.66 -3.32 -8.13
N PRO A 188 -2.03 -4.52 -7.65
CA PRO A 188 -2.61 -4.66 -6.33
C PRO A 188 -1.63 -4.17 -5.27
N TYR A 189 -2.10 -3.29 -4.39
CA TYR A 189 -1.35 -2.79 -3.23
C TYR A 189 -1.85 -3.42 -1.91
N LEU A 190 -2.96 -4.16 -1.96
CA LEU A 190 -3.50 -5.02 -0.90
C LEU A 190 -3.90 -6.37 -1.49
N SER A 191 -3.77 -7.44 -0.73
CA SER A 191 -4.20 -8.78 -1.12
C SER A 191 -4.60 -9.60 0.10
N PHE A 192 -5.78 -10.19 0.06
CA PHE A 192 -6.33 -11.00 1.14
C PHE A 192 -6.96 -12.27 0.56
N PRO A 193 -6.95 -13.39 1.30
CA PRO A 193 -7.70 -14.56 0.92
C PRO A 193 -9.21 -14.25 0.99
N VAL A 194 -9.96 -14.73 0.01
CA VAL A 194 -11.42 -14.84 0.14
C VAL A 194 -11.70 -16.01 1.08
N VAL A 195 -12.60 -15.81 2.04
CA VAL A 195 -12.96 -16.83 3.04
C VAL A 195 -14.47 -17.02 3.08
N THR A 196 -14.89 -18.24 3.42
CA THR A 196 -16.30 -18.58 3.62
C THR A 196 -16.57 -18.68 5.11
N ALA A 197 -17.57 -17.94 5.59
CA ALA A 197 -18.05 -18.04 6.97
C ALA A 197 -19.29 -18.94 7.02
N VAL A 198 -19.33 -19.83 8.00
CA VAL A 198 -20.44 -20.79 8.18
C VAL A 198 -20.91 -20.75 9.64
N ASN A 199 -22.16 -21.11 9.89
CA ASN A 199 -22.66 -21.25 11.26
C ASN A 199 -21.89 -22.37 11.98
N LYS A 200 -21.64 -22.24 13.28
CA LYS A 200 -20.92 -23.24 14.08
C LYS A 200 -21.51 -24.66 14.05
N LYS A 201 -22.82 -24.76 13.77
CA LYS A 201 -23.54 -26.04 13.66
C LYS A 201 -23.53 -26.63 12.25
N THR A 202 -22.99 -25.91 11.27
CA THR A 202 -22.84 -26.40 9.90
C THR A 202 -21.82 -27.54 9.91
N PRO A 203 -22.09 -28.68 9.25
CA PRO A 203 -21.09 -29.70 9.01
C PRO A 203 -19.81 -29.11 8.40
N PHE A 204 -18.71 -29.86 8.54
CA PHE A 204 -17.43 -29.46 7.97
C PHE A 204 -17.54 -29.24 6.46
N ILE A 205 -17.04 -28.10 5.99
CA ILE A 205 -16.96 -27.72 4.58
C ILE A 205 -15.47 -27.64 4.24
N GLY A 206 -15.00 -28.58 3.43
CA GLY A 206 -13.60 -28.69 3.02
C GLY A 206 -13.35 -28.19 1.60
N SER A 207 -14.41 -28.03 0.81
CA SER A 207 -14.36 -27.67 -0.60
C SER A 207 -15.55 -26.77 -0.99
N ILE A 208 -15.51 -26.21 -2.21
CA ILE A 208 -16.61 -25.39 -2.73
C ILE A 208 -17.81 -26.26 -3.13
N GLU A 209 -17.56 -27.52 -3.52
CA GLU A 209 -18.57 -28.52 -3.85
C GLU A 209 -19.44 -28.86 -2.64
N ASP A 210 -18.87 -28.85 -1.43
CA ASP A 210 -19.62 -29.08 -0.18
C ASP A 210 -20.67 -27.98 0.12
N LEU A 211 -20.66 -26.87 -0.63
CA LEU A 211 -21.69 -25.83 -0.54
C LEU A 211 -22.94 -26.14 -1.37
N GLU A 212 -22.96 -27.23 -2.13
CA GLU A 212 -24.15 -27.64 -2.88
C GLU A 212 -25.35 -27.87 -1.93
N GLY A 213 -26.52 -27.39 -2.35
CA GLY A 213 -27.74 -27.43 -1.53
C GLY A 213 -27.84 -26.33 -0.46
N TYR A 214 -26.75 -25.65 -0.11
CA TYR A 214 -26.78 -24.48 0.77
C TYR A 214 -27.25 -23.22 0.04
N ARG A 215 -27.82 -22.28 0.81
CA ARG A 215 -28.04 -20.90 0.36
C ARG A 215 -26.79 -20.09 0.70
N VAL A 216 -26.05 -19.66 -0.31
CA VAL A 216 -24.78 -18.93 -0.13
C VAL A 216 -25.04 -17.44 -0.24
N GLY A 217 -24.85 -16.71 0.86
CA GLY A 217 -24.98 -15.25 0.89
C GLY A 217 -23.77 -14.58 0.27
N VAL A 218 -24.00 -13.64 -0.66
CA VAL A 218 -22.95 -12.79 -1.26
C VAL A 218 -23.47 -11.36 -1.36
N VAL A 219 -22.57 -10.38 -1.36
CA VAL A 219 -22.96 -8.98 -1.59
C VAL A 219 -23.19 -8.77 -3.08
N LYS A 220 -24.30 -8.12 -3.43
CA LYS A 220 -24.62 -7.78 -4.81
C LYS A 220 -23.52 -6.93 -5.45
N ASP A 221 -23.17 -7.24 -6.70
CA ASP A 221 -22.13 -6.60 -7.50
C ASP A 221 -20.73 -6.67 -6.90
N TYR A 222 -20.48 -7.57 -5.93
CA TYR A 222 -19.13 -7.88 -5.45
C TYR A 222 -18.42 -8.88 -6.37
N TYR A 223 -17.09 -8.88 -6.25
CA TYR A 223 -16.25 -9.88 -6.92
C TYR A 223 -16.65 -11.32 -6.56
N THR A 224 -17.04 -11.58 -5.32
CA THR A 224 -17.45 -12.92 -4.87
C THR A 224 -18.74 -13.39 -5.55
N GLU A 225 -19.69 -12.48 -5.82
CA GLU A 225 -20.85 -12.81 -6.65
C GLU A 225 -20.41 -13.15 -8.08
N ASP A 226 -19.59 -12.28 -8.69
CA ASP A 226 -19.12 -12.47 -10.07
C ASP A 226 -18.44 -13.85 -10.25
N ILE A 227 -17.50 -14.23 -9.37
CA ILE A 227 -16.79 -15.51 -9.50
C ILE A 227 -17.70 -16.71 -9.24
N LEU A 228 -18.56 -16.65 -8.21
CA LEU A 228 -19.38 -17.81 -7.86
C LEU A 228 -20.46 -18.05 -8.91
N ARG A 229 -21.00 -17.00 -9.54
CA ARG A 229 -21.95 -17.16 -10.66
C ARG A 229 -21.30 -17.75 -11.91
N ASN A 230 -20.05 -17.40 -12.19
CA ASN A 230 -19.36 -17.85 -13.39
C ASN A 230 -18.79 -19.26 -13.25
N ASP A 231 -18.13 -19.52 -12.12
CA ASP A 231 -17.33 -20.74 -11.94
C ASP A 231 -18.12 -21.85 -11.24
N HIS A 232 -19.13 -21.48 -10.44
CA HIS A 232 -19.96 -22.41 -9.66
C HIS A 232 -21.48 -22.13 -9.81
N PRO A 233 -22.02 -22.12 -11.05
CA PRO A 233 -23.40 -21.71 -11.34
C PRO A 233 -24.48 -22.60 -10.70
N TYR A 234 -24.11 -23.79 -10.22
CA TYR A 234 -24.98 -24.70 -9.49
C TYR A 234 -25.29 -24.23 -8.06
N LEU A 235 -24.49 -23.31 -7.50
CA LEU A 235 -24.70 -22.78 -6.16
C LEU A 235 -25.91 -21.84 -6.09
N LYS A 236 -26.73 -22.00 -5.04
CA LYS A 236 -27.89 -21.13 -4.80
C LYS A 236 -27.47 -19.85 -4.08
N LEU A 237 -27.05 -18.85 -4.86
CA LEU A 237 -26.66 -17.54 -4.33
C LEU A 237 -27.87 -16.72 -3.86
N VAL A 238 -27.68 -15.98 -2.75
CA VAL A 238 -28.62 -15.00 -2.21
C VAL A 238 -27.88 -13.68 -2.07
N THR A 239 -28.42 -12.62 -2.68
CA THR A 239 -27.91 -11.24 -2.65
C THR A 239 -28.88 -10.31 -1.97
#